data_AF-A0A2Z6RLN3-F1
#
_entry.id   AF-A0A2Z6RLN3-F1
#
_cell.length_a   1.000
_cell.length_b   1.000
_cell.length_c   1.000
_cell.angle_alpha   90.00
_cell.angle_beta   90.00
_cell.angle_gamma   90.00
#
_symmetry.space_group_name_H-M   'P 1'
#
loop_
_entity.id
_entity.type
_entity.pdbx_description
1 polymer ?
#
loop_
_entity_poly.entity_id
_entity_poly.type
_entity_poly.pdbx_seq_one_letter_code
_entity_poly.pdbx_strand_id
1 'polypeptide(L)'
;MKHQRRELISLMYQFIELTHAFLENLMGLTNTQFKEIIGNQLTKMKIIPPIIPLNTMLSLPKDQYQCVDRIVRTLGPNDGKHYPYFLITGSAGTGKSFVTHILLKEFEKRGLSYLVLAPTGVAAQNIGGFTIHSALKIHATKGGF
;
A
#
# COMPACT_ATOMS: atom_id res chain seq x y z
N MET A 1 11.77 3.01 -23.05
CA MET A 1 10.70 3.01 -22.02
C MET A 1 9.77 1.79 -22.08
N LYS A 2 9.07 1.48 -23.20
CA LYS A 2 8.19 0.29 -23.28
C LYS A 2 8.94 -1.06 -23.23
N HIS A 3 10.15 -1.13 -23.77
CA HIS A 3 10.97 -2.35 -23.84
C HIS A 3 11.47 -2.77 -22.45
N GLN A 4 12.11 -1.85 -21.72
CA GLN A 4 12.59 -2.04 -20.35
C GLN A 4 11.49 -2.45 -19.36
N ARG A 5 10.25 -1.98 -19.56
CA ARG A 5 9.09 -2.41 -18.76
C ARG A 5 8.71 -3.87 -19.01
N ARG A 6 8.84 -4.37 -20.24
CA ARG A 6 8.55 -5.77 -20.58
C ARG A 6 9.62 -6.71 -20.01
N GLU A 7 10.88 -6.31 -20.07
CA GLU A 7 11.99 -7.07 -19.47
C GLU A 7 11.83 -7.17 -17.96
N LEU A 8 11.46 -6.07 -17.28
CA LEU A 8 11.21 -6.08 -15.84
C LEU A 8 10.05 -7.00 -15.46
N ILE A 9 8.96 -7.00 -16.25
CA ILE A 9 7.81 -7.89 -16.05
C ILE A 9 8.23 -9.35 -16.28
N SER A 10 9.00 -9.62 -17.33
CA SER A 10 9.53 -10.95 -17.64
C SER A 10 10.41 -11.49 -16.51
N LEU A 11 11.32 -10.66 -15.99
CA LEU A 11 12.18 -11.02 -14.88
C LEU A 11 11.38 -11.31 -13.61
N MET A 12 10.31 -10.53 -13.37
CA MET A 12 9.42 -10.75 -12.23
C MET A 12 8.66 -12.08 -12.35
N TYR A 13 8.17 -12.43 -13.55
CA TYR A 13 7.55 -13.74 -13.80
C TYR A 13 8.54 -14.89 -13.63
N GLN A 14 9.77 -14.77 -14.16
CA GLN A 14 10.81 -15.78 -13.97
C GLN A 14 11.14 -15.99 -12.49
N PHE A 15 11.19 -14.92 -11.70
CA PHE A 15 11.43 -15.02 -10.27
C PHE A 15 10.27 -15.71 -9.53
N ILE A 16 9.02 -15.45 -9.92
CA ILE A 16 7.83 -16.11 -9.36
C ILE A 16 7.87 -17.62 -9.65
N GLU A 17 8.20 -18.02 -10.88
CA GLU A 17 8.30 -19.43 -11.24
C GLU A 17 9.41 -20.14 -10.47
N LEU A 18 10.59 -19.51 -10.35
CA LEU A 18 11.73 -20.06 -9.61
C LEU A 18 11.41 -20.23 -8.12
N THR A 19 10.73 -19.25 -7.53
CA THR A 19 10.29 -19.35 -6.13
C THR A 19 9.23 -20.43 -5.96
N HIS A 20 8.24 -20.53 -6.84
CA HIS A 20 7.22 -21.59 -6.77
C HIS A 20 7.85 -22.98 -6.87
N ALA A 21 8.76 -23.19 -7.82
CA ALA A 21 9.49 -24.44 -7.98
C ALA A 21 10.37 -24.78 -6.77
N PHE A 22 11.02 -23.78 -6.17
CA PHE A 22 11.80 -23.97 -4.95
C PHE A 22 10.92 -24.37 -3.76
N LEU A 23 9.76 -23.74 -3.59
CA LEU A 23 8.83 -24.07 -2.51
C LEU A 23 8.24 -25.47 -2.68
N GLU A 24 7.85 -25.86 -3.90
CA GLU A 24 7.38 -27.21 -4.20
C GLU A 24 8.44 -28.27 -3.87
N ASN A 25 9.70 -28.03 -4.27
CA ASN A 25 10.80 -28.91 -3.94
C ASN A 25 11.04 -29.00 -2.42
N LEU A 26 10.98 -27.88 -1.72
CA LEU A 26 11.18 -27.83 -0.27
C LEU A 26 10.02 -28.51 0.49
N MET A 27 8.78 -28.39 0.00
CA MET A 27 7.63 -29.15 0.48
C MET A 27 7.72 -30.64 0.11
N GLY A 28 8.38 -30.99 -0.99
CA GLY A 28 8.64 -32.37 -1.39
C GLY A 28 9.58 -33.10 -0.43
N LEU A 29 10.56 -32.39 0.14
CA LEU A 29 11.67 -32.95 0.92
C LEU A 29 11.40 -33.14 2.43
N THR A 30 10.22 -32.79 2.96
CA THR A 30 9.97 -32.80 4.41
C THR A 30 8.92 -33.84 4.87
N ASN A 31 9.07 -34.37 6.09
CA ASN A 31 8.09 -35.28 6.72
C ASN A 31 6.75 -34.53 6.95
N THR A 32 5.60 -35.22 6.93
CA THR A 32 4.24 -34.68 6.94
C THR A 32 4.00 -33.59 8.00
N GLN A 33 4.52 -33.73 9.23
CA GLN A 33 4.44 -32.67 10.25
C GLN A 33 5.26 -31.42 9.89
N PHE A 34 6.46 -31.60 9.33
CA PHE A 34 7.29 -30.48 8.89
C PHE A 34 6.73 -29.81 7.63
N LYS A 35 6.07 -30.56 6.73
CA LYS A 35 5.34 -29.97 5.59
C LYS A 35 4.24 -29.04 6.06
N GLU A 36 3.51 -29.40 7.10
CA GLU A 36 2.43 -28.58 7.64
C GLU A 36 2.97 -27.33 8.35
N ILE A 37 4.03 -27.47 9.16
CA ILE A 37 4.69 -26.34 9.81
C ILE A 37 5.29 -25.39 8.78
N ILE A 38 6.06 -25.91 7.83
CA ILE A 38 6.71 -25.13 6.78
C ILE A 38 5.65 -24.54 5.85
N GLY A 39 4.62 -25.29 5.46
CA GLY A 39 3.49 -24.78 4.68
C GLY A 39 2.77 -23.63 5.38
N ASN A 40 2.55 -23.72 6.69
CA ASN A 40 1.97 -22.65 7.50
C ASN A 40 2.90 -21.43 7.63
N GLN A 41 4.22 -21.63 7.72
CA GLN A 41 5.18 -20.52 7.74
C GLN A 41 5.33 -19.88 6.36
N LEU A 42 5.34 -20.67 5.29
CA LEU A 42 5.43 -20.22 3.90
C LEU A 42 4.15 -19.51 3.44
N THR A 43 2.98 -19.94 3.89
CA THR A 43 1.73 -19.22 3.65
C THR A 43 1.67 -17.91 4.42
N LYS A 44 2.19 -17.87 5.66
CA LYS A 44 2.42 -16.60 6.38
C LYS A 44 3.48 -15.72 5.70
N MET A 45 4.45 -16.32 5.03
CA MET A 45 5.47 -15.67 4.21
C MET A 45 5.08 -15.53 2.74
N LYS A 46 3.83 -15.86 2.31
CA LYS A 46 3.38 -15.52 0.96
C LYS A 46 3.38 -14.01 0.90
N ILE A 47 4.49 -13.46 0.41
CA ILE A 47 4.63 -12.07 0.05
C ILE A 47 3.66 -11.92 -1.11
N ILE A 48 2.44 -11.45 -0.78
CA ILE A 48 1.53 -10.89 -1.77
C ILE A 48 2.42 -10.02 -2.65
N PRO A 49 2.45 -10.25 -3.98
CA PRO A 49 3.36 -9.55 -4.88
C PRO A 49 3.33 -8.07 -4.52
N PRO A 50 4.50 -7.40 -4.40
CA PRO A 50 4.57 -6.05 -3.86
C PRO A 50 3.52 -5.20 -4.57
N ILE A 51 2.50 -4.82 -3.80
CA ILE A 51 1.31 -4.15 -4.33
C ILE A 51 1.73 -2.82 -4.98
N ILE A 52 2.84 -2.27 -4.47
CA ILE A 52 3.50 -1.09 -4.96
C ILE A 52 4.47 -1.47 -6.10
N PRO A 53 4.41 -0.82 -7.28
CA PRO A 53 5.34 -1.03 -8.38
C PRO A 53 6.81 -0.99 -7.93
N LEU A 54 7.62 -1.95 -8.39
CA LEU A 54 9.03 -2.16 -8.01
C LEU A 54 9.90 -0.89 -8.12
N ASN A 55 9.59 0.01 -9.05
CA ASN A 55 10.25 1.32 -9.18
C ASN A 55 10.01 2.24 -7.99
N THR A 56 8.88 2.14 -7.32
CA THR A 56 8.58 2.89 -6.08
C THR A 56 9.37 2.29 -4.91
N MET A 57 9.49 0.96 -4.86
CA MET A 57 10.23 0.21 -3.84
C MET A 57 11.74 0.51 -3.86
N LEU A 58 12.30 0.76 -5.05
CA LEU A 58 13.72 1.14 -5.22
C LEU A 58 13.99 2.62 -4.87
N SER A 59 12.96 3.46 -4.80
CA SER A 59 13.09 4.92 -4.56
C SER A 59 12.66 5.38 -3.17
N LEU A 60 11.98 4.53 -2.40
CA LEU A 60 11.40 4.89 -1.11
C LEU A 60 12.40 4.63 0.03
N PRO A 61 12.61 5.60 0.95
CA PRO A 61 13.24 5.32 2.23
C PRO A 61 12.51 4.18 2.95
N LYS A 62 13.26 3.34 3.68
CA LYS A 62 12.75 2.14 4.35
C LYS A 62 11.48 2.40 5.16
N ASP A 63 11.45 3.49 5.92
CA ASP A 63 10.33 3.82 6.81
C ASP A 63 9.05 4.17 6.03
N GLN A 64 9.20 4.88 4.91
CA GLN A 64 8.08 5.20 4.03
C GLN A 64 7.53 3.94 3.35
N TYR A 65 8.41 3.03 2.91
CA TYR A 65 8.00 1.74 2.37
C TYR A 65 7.22 0.93 3.41
N GLN A 66 7.77 0.79 4.62
CA GLN A 66 7.11 0.05 5.70
C GLN A 66 5.76 0.66 6.08
N CYS A 67 5.64 1.99 6.05
CA CYS A 67 4.39 2.68 6.29
C CYS A 67 3.33 2.34 5.23
N VAL A 68 3.67 2.48 3.94
CA VAL A 68 2.73 2.19 2.84
C VAL A 68 2.36 0.71 2.84
N ASP A 69 3.35 -0.17 2.95
CA ASP A 69 3.14 -1.63 2.97
C ASP A 69 2.20 -2.05 4.10
N ARG A 70 2.41 -1.53 5.32
CA ARG A 70 1.53 -1.81 6.46
C ARG A 70 0.10 -1.36 6.19
N ILE A 71 -0.09 -0.15 5.67
CA ILE A 71 -1.42 0.38 5.37
C ILE A 71 -2.12 -0.49 4.32
N VAL A 72 -1.43 -0.74 3.20
CA VAL A 72 -1.97 -1.44 2.03
C VAL A 72 -2.29 -2.92 2.30
N ARG A 73 -1.54 -3.57 3.19
CA ARG A 73 -1.81 -4.95 3.65
C ARG A 73 -2.95 -5.05 4.65
N THR A 74 -3.09 -4.04 5.51
CA THR A 74 -4.14 -4.02 6.54
C THR A 74 -5.48 -3.55 5.96
N LEU A 75 -5.45 -2.73 4.90
CA LEU A 75 -6.61 -2.38 4.09
C LEU A 75 -7.00 -3.59 3.22
N GLY A 76 -7.73 -4.52 3.84
CA GLY A 76 -8.40 -5.64 3.18
C GLY A 76 -9.62 -5.19 2.35
N PRO A 77 -10.34 -6.15 1.74
CA PRO A 77 -11.62 -5.87 1.09
C PRO A 77 -12.59 -5.20 2.07
N ASN A 78 -13.40 -4.25 1.60
CA ASN A 78 -14.40 -3.59 2.42
C ASN A 78 -15.51 -4.59 2.80
N ASP A 79 -15.39 -5.21 3.97
CA ASP A 79 -16.36 -6.15 4.54
C ASP A 79 -17.41 -5.45 5.43
N GLY A 80 -17.36 -4.12 5.51
CA GLY A 80 -18.31 -3.27 6.22
C GLY A 80 -18.29 -3.39 7.75
N LYS A 81 -17.38 -4.19 8.34
CA LYS A 81 -17.38 -4.44 9.80
C LYS A 81 -16.39 -3.59 10.57
N HIS A 82 -15.16 -3.43 10.10
CA HIS A 82 -14.14 -2.65 10.80
C HIS A 82 -13.04 -2.19 9.85
N TYR A 83 -12.86 -0.88 9.71
CA TYR A 83 -11.75 -0.31 8.95
C TYR A 83 -10.65 0.18 9.91
N PRO A 84 -9.38 -0.18 9.67
CA PRO A 84 -8.27 0.25 10.51
C PRO A 84 -8.01 1.77 10.38
N TYR A 85 -7.66 2.42 11.49
CA TYR A 85 -7.21 3.81 11.50
C TYR A 85 -5.68 3.87 11.51
N PHE A 86 -5.11 4.73 10.67
CA PHE A 86 -3.67 4.97 10.59
C PHE A 86 -3.35 6.42 10.84
N LEU A 87 -2.30 6.67 11.62
CA LEU A 87 -1.70 7.98 11.80
C LEU A 87 -0.28 7.95 11.22
N ILE A 88 -0.02 8.80 10.23
CA ILE A 88 1.30 8.98 9.64
C ILE A 88 1.87 10.29 10.19
N THR A 89 2.90 10.20 11.01
CA THR A 89 3.61 11.37 11.56
C THR A 89 5.04 11.46 11.02
N GLY A 90 5.65 12.62 11.21
CA GLY A 90 7.03 12.88 10.83
C GLY A 90 7.30 14.38 10.72
N SER A 91 8.56 14.78 10.84
CA SER A 91 8.99 16.18 10.78
C SER A 91 8.65 16.85 9.43
N ALA A 92 8.76 18.18 9.36
CA ALA A 92 8.64 18.90 8.09
C ALA A 92 9.69 18.39 7.09
N GLY A 93 9.33 18.31 5.80
CA GLY A 93 10.24 17.85 4.75
C GLY A 93 10.43 16.32 4.63
N THR A 94 9.84 15.50 5.51
CA THR A 94 10.02 14.03 5.47
C THR A 94 9.22 13.29 4.38
N GLY A 95 8.57 14.02 3.46
CA GLY A 95 7.84 13.40 2.35
C GLY A 95 6.47 12.81 2.70
N LYS A 96 5.80 13.25 3.77
CA LYS A 96 4.44 12.79 4.11
C LYS A 96 3.44 12.93 2.94
N SER A 97 3.45 14.08 2.25
CA SER A 97 2.62 14.28 1.06
C SER A 97 2.96 13.28 -0.05
N PHE A 98 4.24 12.92 -0.21
CA PHE A 98 4.66 11.91 -1.19
C PHE A 98 4.09 10.52 -0.85
N VAL A 99 4.15 10.12 0.43
CA VAL A 99 3.51 8.88 0.92
C VAL A 99 2.01 8.90 0.65
N THR A 100 1.32 10.02 0.91
CA THR A 100 -0.11 10.17 0.58
C THR A 100 -0.36 9.91 -0.91
N HIS A 101 0.40 10.50 -1.82
CA HIS A 101 0.21 10.26 -3.26
C HIS A 101 0.42 8.81 -3.69
N ILE A 102 1.35 8.10 -3.05
CA ILE A 102 1.54 6.66 -3.31
C ILE A 102 0.31 5.89 -2.91
N LEU A 103 -0.23 6.14 -1.70
CA LEU A 103 -1.44 5.48 -1.22
C LEU A 103 -2.64 5.75 -2.13
N LEU A 104 -2.83 6.99 -2.57
CA LEU A 104 -3.91 7.36 -3.49
C LEU A 104 -3.81 6.59 -4.81
N LYS A 105 -2.62 6.51 -5.41
CA LYS A 105 -2.40 5.71 -6.63
C LYS A 105 -2.69 4.23 -6.42
N GLU A 106 -2.37 3.68 -5.26
CA GLU A 106 -2.72 2.29 -4.94
C GLU A 106 -4.24 2.10 -4.77
N PHE A 107 -4.94 3.08 -4.21
CA PHE A 107 -6.40 3.04 -4.09
C PHE A 107 -7.07 3.15 -5.45
N GLU A 108 -6.59 4.01 -6.35
CA GLU A 108 -7.05 4.11 -7.74
C GLU A 108 -6.89 2.78 -8.49
N LYS A 109 -5.70 2.15 -8.41
CA LYS A 109 -5.44 0.85 -9.05
C LYS A 109 -6.37 -0.26 -8.56
N ARG A 110 -6.74 -0.22 -7.27
CA ARG A 110 -7.67 -1.17 -6.66
C ARG A 110 -9.14 -0.84 -6.93
N GLY A 111 -9.44 0.30 -7.57
CA GLY A 111 -10.80 0.77 -7.80
C GLY A 111 -11.54 1.12 -6.51
N LEU A 112 -10.82 1.52 -5.44
CA LEU A 112 -11.44 1.91 -4.17
C LEU A 112 -12.02 3.33 -4.30
N SER A 113 -13.22 3.52 -3.74
CA SER A 113 -13.77 4.88 -3.57
C SER A 113 -13.13 5.53 -2.35
N TYR A 114 -12.55 6.72 -2.52
CA TYR A 114 -11.91 7.47 -1.44
C TYR A 114 -12.20 8.98 -1.54
N LEU A 115 -12.12 9.67 -0.40
CA LEU A 115 -12.24 11.12 -0.28
C LEU A 115 -10.97 11.68 0.36
N VAL A 116 -10.33 12.64 -0.31
CA VAL A 116 -9.07 13.25 0.16
C VAL A 116 -9.35 14.64 0.70
N LEU A 117 -9.02 14.86 1.97
CA LEU A 117 -9.30 16.11 2.68
C LEU A 117 -8.04 16.70 3.30
N ALA A 118 -7.98 18.02 3.37
CA ALA A 118 -6.95 18.74 4.12
C ALA A 118 -7.53 19.93 4.91
N PRO A 119 -6.84 20.44 5.95
CA PRO A 119 -7.32 21.57 6.74
C PRO A 119 -7.32 22.91 5.97
N THR A 120 -6.31 23.16 5.12
CA THR A 120 -6.12 24.43 4.39
C THR A 120 -6.19 24.25 2.88
N GLY A 121 -6.51 25.33 2.15
CA GLY A 121 -6.61 25.31 0.69
C GLY A 121 -5.32 24.88 0.00
N VAL A 122 -4.17 25.42 0.42
CA VAL A 122 -2.86 25.05 -0.14
C VAL A 122 -2.54 23.57 0.11
N ALA A 123 -2.85 23.05 1.30
CA ALA A 123 -2.63 21.64 1.60
C ALA A 123 -3.55 20.73 0.77
N ALA A 124 -4.82 21.11 0.59
CA ALA A 124 -5.77 20.39 -0.23
C ALA A 124 -5.31 20.34 -1.69
N GLN A 125 -4.88 21.47 -2.25
CA GLN A 125 -4.34 21.55 -3.60
C GLN A 125 -3.10 20.66 -3.77
N ASN A 126 -2.19 20.67 -2.79
CA ASN A 126 -0.95 19.88 -2.84
C ASN A 126 -1.19 18.36 -2.87
N ILE A 127 -2.32 17.88 -2.35
CA ILE A 127 -2.68 16.44 -2.36
C ILE A 127 -3.79 16.11 -3.37
N GLY A 128 -4.20 17.08 -4.20
CA GLY A 128 -5.28 16.92 -5.17
C GLY A 128 -6.66 16.66 -4.56
N GLY A 129 -6.91 17.21 -3.37
CA GLY A 129 -8.15 17.01 -2.62
C GLY A 129 -8.92 18.30 -2.34
N PHE A 130 -9.83 18.24 -1.37
CA PHE A 130 -10.66 19.36 -0.94
C PHE A 130 -10.35 19.79 0.49
N THR A 131 -10.77 20.99 0.88
CA THR A 131 -10.72 21.34 2.30
C THR A 131 -11.81 20.60 3.06
N ILE A 132 -11.56 20.24 4.33
CA ILE A 132 -12.56 19.59 5.20
C ILE A 132 -13.88 20.38 5.19
N HIS A 133 -13.80 21.71 5.34
CA HIS A 133 -14.96 22.58 5.33
C HIS A 133 -15.76 22.51 4.02
N SER A 134 -15.08 22.59 2.87
CA SER A 134 -15.74 22.57 1.57
C SER A 134 -16.39 21.22 1.25
N ALA A 135 -15.71 20.11 1.54
CA ALA A 135 -16.18 18.77 1.21
C ALA A 135 -17.34 18.33 2.10
N LEU A 136 -17.29 18.69 3.39
CA LEU A 136 -18.30 18.30 4.38
C LEU A 136 -19.39 19.37 4.57
N LYS A 137 -19.36 20.45 3.79
CA LYS A 137 -20.30 21.59 3.87
C LYS A 137 -20.40 22.18 5.28
N ILE A 138 -19.27 22.28 5.98
CA ILE A 138 -19.21 22.89 7.31
C ILE A 138 -19.10 24.39 7.12
N HIS A 139 -20.18 25.10 7.42
CA HIS A 139 -20.25 26.56 7.40
C HIS A 139 -20.05 27.10 8.82
N ALA A 140 -19.25 28.16 8.94
CA ALA A 140 -19.23 28.93 10.17
C ALA A 140 -20.60 29.60 10.33
N THR A 141 -21.38 29.17 11.31
CA THR A 141 -22.61 29.87 11.68
C THR A 141 -22.21 31.21 12.30
N LYS A 142 -22.82 32.31 11.85
CA LYS A 142 -22.64 33.67 12.42
C LYS A 142 -23.29 33.81 13.81
N GLY A 143 -23.19 32.77 14.65
CA GLY A 143 -23.62 32.76 16.03
C GLY A 143 -22.45 32.36 16.90
N GLY A 144 -21.54 33.31 17.14
CA GLY A 144 -20.64 33.21 18.29
C GLY A 144 -21.49 33.23 19.57
N PHE A 145 -21.04 32.48 20.57
CA PHE A 145 -21.46 32.73 21.96
C PHE A 145 -21.07 34.15 22.36
#